data_AF-A0A955X3V8-F1
#
_entry.id   AF-A0A955X3V8-F1
#
_cell.length_a   1.000
_cell.length_b   1.000
_cell.length_c   1.000
_cell.angle_alpha   90.00
_cell.angle_beta   90.00
_cell.angle_gamma   90.00
#
_symmetry.space_group_name_H-M   'P 1'
#
loop_
_entity.id
_entity.type
_entity.pdbx_description
1 polymer ?
#
loop_
_entity_poly.entity_id
_entity_poly.type
_entity_poly.pdbx_seq_one_letter_code
_entity_poly.pdbx_strand_id
1 'polypeptide(L)'
;MNWKLGFFAAVTVFGMGLARPAHAQDYSLAYAQAGALLTYSEAEIRILYAGVTAREYDPKIIKDTVAELKRTIGDAKRQAGRAATLLPESLSKYQEDVEKLRTSISKAEDQLNKLSNDIDEQTKALGSDDAEPELGERGDGDEGDETPKVDWELLKAGIGWFNADVGESKKLYAAVAKKLKVPGLKVPPKPRGKRPE
;
A
#
# COMPACT_ATOMS: atom_id res chain seq x y z
N MET A 1 -11.10 74.09 -26.10
CA MET A 1 -10.28 73.12 -25.34
C MET A 1 -10.92 72.99 -23.96
N ASN A 2 -11.80 72.01 -23.69
CA ASN A 2 -11.49 70.61 -23.28
C ASN A 2 -10.45 70.59 -22.14
N TRP A 3 -10.66 70.06 -20.93
CA TRP A 3 -11.61 69.05 -20.42
C TRP A 3 -11.73 69.07 -18.87
N LYS A 4 -12.96 68.80 -18.40
CA LYS A 4 -13.40 67.88 -17.32
C LYS A 4 -12.82 67.97 -15.89
N LEU A 5 -13.70 68.38 -14.97
CA LEU A 5 -13.78 67.88 -13.59
C LEU A 5 -13.86 66.35 -13.57
N GLY A 6 -13.00 65.71 -12.78
CA GLY A 6 -13.02 64.28 -12.49
C GLY A 6 -13.33 64.03 -11.01
N PHE A 7 -14.61 63.76 -10.74
CA PHE A 7 -15.12 63.12 -9.54
C PHE A 7 -14.72 61.63 -9.59
N PHE A 8 -13.99 61.10 -8.61
CA PHE A 8 -13.94 59.65 -8.38
C PHE A 8 -13.83 59.35 -6.89
N ALA A 9 -14.99 59.03 -6.31
CA ALA A 9 -15.08 58.15 -5.16
C ALA A 9 -14.72 56.73 -5.63
N ALA A 10 -13.84 56.04 -4.91
CA ALA A 10 -13.65 54.60 -5.04
C ALA A 10 -13.84 53.96 -3.66
N VAL A 11 -15.08 53.56 -3.42
CA VAL A 11 -15.47 52.66 -2.33
C VAL A 11 -15.13 51.22 -2.76
N THR A 12 -14.29 50.59 -1.93
CA THR A 12 -14.32 49.19 -1.46
C THR A 12 -14.96 48.11 -2.34
N VAL A 13 -14.20 47.08 -2.74
CA VAL A 13 -14.70 45.69 -2.83
C VAL A 13 -13.58 44.67 -2.55
N PHE A 14 -13.70 44.02 -1.38
CA PHE A 14 -13.44 42.61 -1.07
C PHE A 14 -12.20 41.92 -1.68
N GLY A 15 -11.14 41.84 -0.86
CA GLY A 15 -10.23 40.70 -0.87
C GLY A 15 -10.85 39.49 -0.17
N MET A 16 -11.89 38.88 -0.74
CA MET A 16 -12.30 37.51 -0.38
C MET A 16 -11.41 36.52 -1.14
N GLY A 17 -10.16 36.42 -0.69
CA GLY A 17 -9.25 35.36 -1.08
C GLY A 17 -9.70 34.05 -0.44
N LEU A 18 -10.62 33.36 -1.12
CA LEU A 18 -10.85 31.92 -1.13
C LEU A 18 -10.19 31.13 0.02
N ALA A 19 -10.80 31.18 1.21
CA ALA A 19 -10.71 30.07 2.14
C ALA A 19 -11.39 28.86 1.47
N ARG A 20 -10.62 28.08 0.71
CA ARG A 20 -11.05 26.73 0.34
C ARG A 20 -11.36 26.02 1.65
N PRO A 21 -12.57 25.44 1.83
CA PRO A 21 -12.91 24.81 3.09
C PRO A 21 -11.86 23.73 3.37
N ALA A 22 -11.26 23.78 4.56
CA ALA A 22 -10.19 22.87 4.98
C ALA A 22 -10.54 21.38 4.71
N HIS A 23 -11.83 21.04 4.81
CA HIS A 23 -12.38 19.71 4.51
C HIS A 23 -12.12 19.21 3.07
N ALA A 24 -11.99 20.10 2.08
CA ALA A 24 -11.72 19.67 0.70
C ALA A 24 -10.29 19.17 0.49
N GLN A 25 -9.35 19.50 1.40
CA GLN A 25 -7.98 19.00 1.31
C GLN A 25 -7.83 17.61 1.96
N ASP A 26 -8.61 17.32 3.00
CA ASP A 26 -8.42 16.12 3.82
C ASP A 26 -8.72 14.81 3.06
N TYR A 27 -9.82 14.75 2.28
CA TYR A 27 -10.15 13.55 1.52
C TYR A 27 -9.11 13.28 0.42
N SER A 28 -8.62 14.34 -0.23
CA SER A 28 -7.66 14.23 -1.34
C SER A 28 -6.32 13.69 -0.86
N LEU A 29 -5.88 14.10 0.34
CA LEU A 29 -4.65 13.60 0.96
C LEU A 29 -4.80 12.14 1.39
N ALA A 30 -5.88 11.80 2.10
CA ALA A 30 -6.14 10.42 2.51
C ALA A 30 -6.22 9.48 1.29
N TYR A 31 -6.91 9.93 0.24
CA TYR A 31 -7.01 9.18 -1.00
C TYR A 31 -5.63 8.99 -1.65
N ALA A 32 -4.85 10.07 -1.79
CA ALA A 32 -3.50 10.00 -2.35
C ALA A 32 -2.58 9.06 -1.55
N GLN A 33 -2.65 9.10 -0.21
CA GLN A 33 -1.90 8.20 0.66
C GLN A 33 -2.25 6.73 0.41
N ALA A 34 -3.53 6.40 0.23
CA ALA A 34 -3.94 5.03 -0.14
C ALA A 34 -3.26 4.58 -1.45
N GLY A 35 -3.22 5.44 -2.47
CA GLY A 35 -2.54 5.15 -3.74
C GLY A 35 -1.02 4.97 -3.60
N ALA A 36 -0.37 5.78 -2.75
CA ALA A 36 1.06 5.65 -2.46
C ALA A 36 1.37 4.29 -1.82
N LEU A 37 0.57 3.90 -0.82
CA LEU A 37 0.74 2.65 -0.08
C LEU A 37 0.51 1.43 -0.98
N LEU A 38 -0.48 1.47 -1.88
CA LEU A 38 -0.66 0.41 -2.88
C LEU A 38 0.52 0.31 -3.86
N THR A 39 1.14 1.44 -4.21
CA THR A 39 2.32 1.46 -5.08
C THR A 39 3.56 0.93 -4.36
N TYR A 40 3.73 1.27 -3.08
CA TYR A 40 4.78 0.72 -2.24
C TYR A 40 4.61 -0.79 -2.06
N SER A 41 3.38 -1.26 -1.79
CA SER A 41 3.07 -2.69 -1.70
C SER A 41 3.47 -3.46 -2.95
N GLU A 42 3.22 -2.92 -4.15
CA GLU A 42 3.64 -3.55 -5.40
C GLU A 42 5.18 -3.68 -5.51
N ALA A 43 5.94 -2.71 -5.00
CA ALA A 43 7.40 -2.80 -4.98
C ALA A 43 7.87 -3.91 -4.02
N GLU A 44 7.31 -3.96 -2.82
CA GLU A 44 7.60 -5.01 -1.82
C GLU A 44 7.23 -6.41 -2.31
N ILE A 45 6.10 -6.56 -3.01
CA ILE A 45 5.71 -7.83 -3.65
C ILE A 45 6.78 -8.34 -4.63
N ARG A 46 7.44 -7.44 -5.37
CA ARG A 46 8.50 -7.82 -6.30
C ARG A 46 9.75 -8.29 -5.58
N ILE A 47 10.08 -7.67 -4.45
CA ILE A 47 11.18 -8.10 -3.58
C ILE A 47 10.86 -9.51 -3.04
N LEU A 48 9.65 -9.70 -2.53
CA LEU A 48 9.17 -10.99 -2.04
C LEU A 48 9.22 -12.07 -3.13
N TYR A 49 8.74 -11.77 -4.34
CA TYR A 49 8.80 -12.68 -5.48
C TYR A 49 10.24 -13.02 -5.90
N ALA A 50 11.14 -12.03 -5.90
CA ALA A 50 12.55 -12.24 -6.19
C ALA A 50 13.20 -13.19 -5.17
N GLY A 51 12.93 -12.99 -3.87
CA GLY A 51 13.43 -13.87 -2.81
C GLY A 51 12.94 -15.32 -2.98
N VAL A 52 11.63 -15.50 -3.23
CA VAL A 52 11.06 -16.84 -3.46
C VAL A 52 11.57 -17.50 -4.74
N THR A 53 11.80 -16.74 -5.82
CA THR A 53 12.27 -17.29 -7.10
C THR A 53 13.77 -17.60 -7.11
N ALA A 54 14.58 -16.80 -6.43
CA ALA A 54 16.01 -17.07 -6.23
C ALA A 54 16.24 -18.33 -5.38
N ARG A 55 15.21 -18.82 -4.68
CA ARG A 55 15.31 -19.88 -3.65
C ARG A 55 16.29 -19.52 -2.53
N GLU A 56 16.64 -18.24 -2.42
CA GLU A 56 17.39 -17.64 -1.33
C GLU A 56 16.38 -17.36 -0.21
N TYR A 57 16.03 -18.41 0.53
CA TYR A 57 15.13 -18.30 1.65
C TYR A 57 15.87 -17.76 2.87
N ASP A 58 15.71 -16.48 3.17
CA ASP A 58 15.92 -16.00 4.54
C ASP A 58 14.54 -15.88 5.19
N PRO A 59 14.13 -16.84 6.06
CA PRO A 59 12.83 -16.82 6.73
C PRO A 59 12.56 -15.51 7.45
N LYS A 60 13.59 -14.84 7.99
CA LYS A 60 13.46 -13.59 8.72
C LYS A 60 13.13 -12.45 7.77
N ILE A 61 13.88 -12.29 6.69
CA ILE A 61 13.62 -11.22 5.69
C ILE A 61 12.23 -11.38 5.08
N ILE A 62 11.82 -12.61 4.77
CA ILE A 62 10.50 -12.89 4.21
C ILE A 62 9.39 -12.54 5.20
N LYS A 63 9.50 -12.96 6.47
CA LYS A 63 8.54 -12.62 7.53
C LYS A 63 8.45 -11.12 7.78
N ASP A 64 9.60 -10.43 7.80
CA ASP A 64 9.66 -8.97 7.94
C ASP A 64 8.98 -8.27 6.76
N THR A 65 9.23 -8.74 5.53
CA THR A 65 8.59 -8.22 4.31
C THR A 65 7.07 -8.42 4.35
N VAL A 66 6.60 -9.60 4.76
CA VAL A 66 5.16 -9.90 4.89
C VAL A 66 4.52 -9.06 5.98
N ALA A 67 5.19 -8.86 7.12
CA ALA A 67 4.70 -7.99 8.19
C ALA A 67 4.55 -6.54 7.72
N GLU A 68 5.52 -6.03 6.97
CA GLU A 68 5.47 -4.68 6.40
C GLU A 68 4.39 -4.55 5.32
N LEU A 69 4.20 -5.58 4.49
CA LEU A 69 3.08 -5.66 3.54
C LEU A 69 1.73 -5.62 4.27
N LYS A 70 1.57 -6.36 5.37
CA LYS A 70 0.33 -6.37 6.18
C LYS A 70 0.04 -4.98 6.72
N ARG A 71 1.07 -4.31 7.26
CA ARG A 71 0.96 -2.93 7.76
C ARG A 71 0.54 -1.98 6.64
N THR A 72 1.21 -2.05 5.49
CA THR A 72 1.00 -1.16 4.36
C THR A 72 -0.39 -1.33 3.74
N ILE A 73 -0.83 -2.56 3.48
CA ILE A 73 -2.16 -2.85 2.94
C ILE A 73 -3.25 -2.42 3.93
N GLY A 74 -3.05 -2.70 5.23
CA GLY A 74 -3.95 -2.24 6.29
C GLY A 74 -4.05 -0.72 6.35
N ASP A 75 -2.93 0.00 6.22
CA ASP A 75 -2.89 1.46 6.11
C ASP A 75 -3.60 1.95 4.85
N ALA A 76 -3.39 1.32 3.70
CA ALA A 76 -4.07 1.69 2.45
C ALA A 76 -5.59 1.57 2.59
N LYS A 77 -6.07 0.48 3.22
CA LYS A 77 -7.49 0.26 3.51
C LYS A 77 -8.04 1.35 4.42
N ARG A 78 -7.33 1.67 5.51
CA ARG A 78 -7.71 2.75 6.45
C ARG A 78 -7.82 4.09 5.73
N GLN A 79 -6.83 4.43 4.91
CA GLN A 79 -6.81 5.70 4.18
C GLN A 79 -7.90 5.80 3.11
N ALA A 80 -8.20 4.71 2.40
CA ALA A 80 -9.34 4.65 1.50
C ALA A 80 -10.67 4.86 2.26
N GLY A 81 -10.84 4.23 3.43
CA GLY A 81 -12.01 4.44 4.29
C GLY A 81 -12.12 5.89 4.80
N ARG A 82 -11.01 6.49 5.25
CA ARG A 82 -10.99 7.91 5.64
C ARG A 82 -11.38 8.81 4.48
N ALA A 83 -10.84 8.56 3.29
CA ALA A 83 -11.21 9.33 2.10
C ALA A 83 -12.71 9.26 1.83
N ALA A 84 -13.35 8.08 1.95
CA ALA A 84 -14.80 7.93 1.79
C ALA A 84 -15.58 8.77 2.81
N THR A 85 -15.17 8.76 4.08
CA THR A 85 -15.84 9.54 5.15
C THR A 85 -15.67 11.05 5.03
N LEU A 86 -14.60 11.49 4.37
CA LEU A 86 -14.23 12.91 4.23
C LEU A 86 -14.70 13.50 2.89
N LEU A 87 -15.37 12.71 2.04
CA LEU A 87 -15.89 13.20 0.76
C LEU A 87 -16.87 14.37 1.01
N PRO A 88 -16.71 15.51 0.32
CA PRO A 88 -17.69 16.58 0.36
C PRO A 88 -19.00 16.11 -0.29
N GLU A 89 -20.13 16.73 0.09
CA GLU A 89 -21.45 16.37 -0.42
C GLU A 89 -21.52 16.41 -1.97
N SER A 90 -20.80 17.33 -2.60
CA SER A 90 -20.68 17.43 -4.06
C SER A 90 -20.03 16.21 -4.74
N LEU A 91 -19.31 15.38 -3.98
CA LEU A 91 -18.64 14.15 -4.42
C LEU A 91 -19.22 12.89 -3.77
N SER A 92 -20.27 13.00 -2.95
CA SER A 92 -20.95 11.87 -2.27
C SER A 92 -21.37 10.75 -3.24
N LYS A 93 -21.75 11.09 -4.47
CA LYS A 93 -22.05 10.13 -5.54
C LYS A 93 -20.92 9.15 -5.88
N TYR A 94 -19.68 9.46 -5.47
CA TYR A 94 -18.51 8.60 -5.66
C TYR A 94 -18.15 7.80 -4.41
N GLN A 95 -18.91 7.91 -3.32
CA GLN A 95 -18.66 7.17 -2.09
C GLN A 95 -18.70 5.65 -2.32
N GLU A 96 -19.67 5.15 -3.09
CA GLU A 96 -19.75 3.74 -3.46
C GLU A 96 -18.51 3.26 -4.25
N ASP A 97 -17.96 4.12 -5.10
CA ASP A 97 -16.74 3.81 -5.85
C ASP A 97 -15.52 3.68 -4.91
N VAL A 98 -15.43 4.54 -3.88
CA VAL A 98 -14.36 4.46 -2.86
C VAL A 98 -14.54 3.23 -1.97
N GLU A 99 -15.78 2.86 -1.62
CA GLU A 99 -16.06 1.63 -0.88
C GLU A 99 -15.75 0.36 -1.69
N LYS A 100 -15.97 0.38 -3.01
CA LYS A 100 -15.51 -0.69 -3.91
C LYS A 100 -13.99 -0.83 -3.89
N LEU A 101 -13.26 0.28 -3.93
CA LEU A 101 -11.80 0.27 -3.75
C LEU A 101 -11.42 -0.35 -2.40
N ARG A 102 -12.03 0.12 -1.30
CA ARG A 102 -11.75 -0.41 0.05
C ARG A 102 -12.01 -1.92 0.14
N THR A 103 -13.08 -2.40 -0.48
CA THR A 103 -13.44 -3.82 -0.53
C THR A 103 -12.38 -4.61 -1.33
N SER A 104 -11.91 -4.06 -2.45
CA SER A 104 -10.82 -4.67 -3.23
C SER A 104 -9.51 -4.75 -2.44
N ILE A 105 -9.17 -3.70 -1.67
CA ILE A 105 -8.01 -3.73 -0.77
C ILE A 105 -8.19 -4.79 0.33
N SER A 106 -9.40 -4.97 0.85
CA SER A 106 -9.70 -6.02 1.83
C SER A 106 -9.47 -7.42 1.26
N LYS A 107 -9.81 -7.66 -0.01
CA LYS A 107 -9.50 -8.95 -0.67
C LYS A 107 -8.00 -9.19 -0.76
N ALA A 108 -7.23 -8.16 -1.12
CA ALA A 108 -5.77 -8.25 -1.15
C ALA A 108 -5.19 -8.55 0.24
N GLU A 109 -5.75 -7.96 1.30
CA GLU A 109 -5.38 -8.26 2.69
C GLU A 109 -5.69 -9.71 3.08
N ASP A 110 -6.87 -10.22 2.72
CA ASP A 110 -7.23 -11.63 2.96
C ASP A 110 -6.29 -12.59 2.23
N GLN A 111 -5.92 -12.26 0.98
CA GLN A 111 -4.97 -13.05 0.20
C GLN A 111 -3.55 -12.99 0.79
N LEU A 112 -3.13 -11.83 1.30
CA LEU A 112 -1.87 -11.69 2.03
C LEU A 112 -1.85 -12.50 3.34
N ASN A 113 -2.97 -12.57 4.04
CA ASN A 113 -3.08 -13.39 5.25
C ASN A 113 -2.94 -14.88 4.93
N LYS A 114 -3.52 -15.35 3.83
CA LYS A 114 -3.31 -16.74 3.36
C LYS A 114 -1.84 -16.98 3.01
N LEU A 115 -1.25 -16.10 2.20
CA LEU A 115 0.16 -16.19 1.83
C LEU A 115 1.08 -16.18 3.07
N SER A 116 0.77 -15.38 4.08
CA SER A 116 1.51 -15.37 5.34
C SER A 116 1.46 -16.73 6.05
N ASN A 117 0.28 -17.36 6.10
CA ASN A 117 0.14 -18.68 6.69
C ASN A 117 0.91 -19.73 5.90
N ASP A 118 0.84 -19.69 4.56
CA ASP A 118 1.61 -20.57 3.68
C ASP A 118 3.11 -20.39 3.95
N ILE A 119 3.60 -19.15 4.01
CA ILE A 119 4.99 -18.84 4.36
C ILE A 119 5.36 -19.39 5.73
N ASP A 120 4.52 -19.19 6.75
CA ASP A 120 4.77 -19.71 8.09
C ASP A 120 4.86 -21.24 8.09
N GLU A 121 3.93 -21.93 7.41
CA GLU A 121 3.95 -23.38 7.26
C GLU A 121 5.21 -23.88 6.53
N GLN A 122 5.61 -23.21 5.45
CA GLN A 122 6.83 -23.56 4.71
C GLN A 122 8.12 -23.19 5.47
N THR A 123 8.09 -22.21 6.39
CA THR A 123 9.27 -21.79 7.18
C THR A 123 9.43 -22.52 8.49
N LYS A 124 8.36 -23.11 9.05
CA LYS A 124 8.35 -23.71 10.40
C LYS A 124 9.51 -24.65 10.65
N ALA A 125 9.92 -25.36 9.61
CA ALA A 125 10.91 -26.40 9.72
C ALA A 125 12.29 -26.00 9.10
N LEU A 126 12.40 -24.77 8.59
CA LEU A 126 13.67 -24.11 8.27
C LEU A 126 14.19 -23.19 9.39
N GLY A 127 13.39 -22.99 10.45
CA GLY A 127 13.63 -22.01 11.50
C GLY A 127 13.78 -22.63 12.90
N SER A 128 14.47 -23.76 13.04
CA SER A 128 14.88 -24.28 14.36
C SER A 128 16.15 -23.60 14.88
N ASP A 129 16.29 -22.28 14.70
CA ASP A 129 17.34 -21.48 15.36
C ASP A 129 16.88 -20.93 16.73
N ASP A 130 15.61 -21.15 17.12
CA ASP A 130 15.08 -20.88 18.47
C ASP A 130 15.01 -22.17 19.34
N ALA A 131 15.69 -23.25 18.93
CA ALA A 131 15.92 -24.37 19.83
C ALA A 131 17.11 -24.02 20.74
N GLU A 132 16.83 -23.54 21.95
CA GLU A 132 17.75 -23.79 23.06
C GLU A 132 18.07 -25.31 23.03
N PRO A 133 19.34 -25.73 23.06
CA PRO A 133 19.65 -27.14 23.21
C PRO A 133 19.22 -27.56 24.61
N GLU A 134 17.96 -27.96 24.78
CA GLU A 134 17.60 -28.83 25.88
C GLU A 134 18.45 -30.09 25.70
N LEU A 135 19.48 -30.22 26.54
CA LEU A 135 20.26 -31.42 26.75
C LEU A 135 19.33 -32.52 27.29
N GLY A 136 18.49 -33.06 26.42
CA GLY A 136 17.58 -34.16 26.65
C GLY A 136 18.05 -35.39 25.88
N GLU A 137 18.49 -36.39 26.65
CA GLU A 137 18.89 -37.75 26.33
C GLU A 137 18.68 -38.27 24.89
N ARG A 138 19.81 -38.72 24.32
CA ARG A 138 19.95 -39.49 23.09
C ARG A 138 19.16 -40.81 23.18
N GLY A 139 17.96 -40.83 22.62
CA GLY A 139 17.22 -42.04 22.28
C GLY A 139 17.49 -42.43 20.83
N ASP A 140 18.08 -43.61 20.62
CA ASP A 140 18.20 -44.23 19.30
C ASP A 140 16.81 -44.47 18.68
N GLY A 141 16.49 -43.74 17.62
CA GLY A 141 15.26 -43.90 16.86
C GLY A 141 15.41 -43.27 15.48
N ASP A 142 15.78 -44.10 14.50
CA ASP A 142 15.52 -43.98 13.06
C ASP A 142 14.80 -42.69 12.59
N GLU A 143 15.54 -41.60 12.47
CA GLU A 143 15.04 -40.35 11.88
C GLU A 143 15.45 -40.33 10.40
N GLY A 144 14.51 -40.74 9.55
CA GLY A 144 14.49 -40.31 8.16
C GLY A 144 14.34 -38.79 8.13
N ASP A 145 15.47 -38.09 8.15
CA ASP A 145 15.62 -36.65 8.05
C ASP A 145 15.19 -36.18 6.65
N GLU A 146 13.88 -36.25 6.37
CA GLU A 146 13.29 -35.56 5.24
C GLU A 146 13.30 -34.08 5.58
N THR A 147 14.41 -33.41 5.25
CA THR A 147 14.49 -31.95 5.25
C THR A 147 13.20 -31.39 4.65
N PRO A 148 12.48 -30.54 5.40
CA PRO A 148 11.19 -30.00 4.99
C PRO A 148 11.30 -29.35 3.62
N LYS A 149 10.65 -29.96 2.64
CA LYS A 149 10.72 -29.49 1.26
C LYS A 149 9.76 -28.32 1.10
N VAL A 150 10.29 -27.11 1.15
CA VAL A 150 9.55 -25.88 0.84
C VAL A 150 8.88 -26.02 -0.53
N ASP A 151 7.55 -25.84 -0.54
CA ASP A 151 6.77 -25.76 -1.77
C ASP A 151 6.90 -24.37 -2.40
N TRP A 152 7.96 -24.23 -3.19
CA TRP A 152 8.27 -22.99 -3.92
C TRP A 152 7.19 -22.58 -4.92
N GLU A 153 6.47 -23.55 -5.50
CA GLU A 153 5.45 -23.24 -6.50
C GLU A 153 4.16 -22.74 -5.83
N LEU A 154 3.81 -23.28 -4.66
CA LEU A 154 2.75 -22.74 -3.80
C LEU A 154 3.04 -21.28 -3.44
N LEU A 155 4.24 -20.97 -2.94
CA LEU A 155 4.61 -19.61 -2.55
C LEU A 155 4.58 -18.64 -3.74
N LYS A 156 5.14 -19.04 -4.89
CA LYS A 156 5.07 -18.23 -6.13
C LYS A 156 3.63 -17.97 -6.56
N ALA A 157 2.79 -19.00 -6.54
CA ALA A 157 1.39 -18.87 -6.89
C ALA A 157 0.67 -17.91 -5.92
N GLY A 158 0.88 -18.07 -4.61
CA GLY A 158 0.31 -17.20 -3.58
C GLY A 158 0.71 -15.73 -3.76
N ILE A 159 1.99 -15.46 -4.04
CA ILE A 159 2.48 -14.11 -4.37
C ILE A 159 1.84 -13.60 -5.67
N GLY A 160 1.69 -14.45 -6.68
CA GLY A 160 1.03 -14.11 -7.94
C GLY A 160 -0.42 -13.67 -7.75
N TRP A 161 -1.20 -14.42 -6.96
CA TRP A 161 -2.58 -14.07 -6.61
C TRP A 161 -2.66 -12.76 -5.82
N PHE A 162 -1.81 -12.61 -4.79
CA PHE A 162 -1.75 -11.37 -4.02
C PHE A 162 -1.40 -10.15 -4.90
N ASN A 163 -0.44 -10.29 -5.81
CA ASN A 163 -0.08 -9.25 -6.76
C ASN A 163 -1.24 -8.89 -7.70
N ALA A 164 -2.03 -9.87 -8.14
CA ALA A 164 -3.20 -9.64 -8.97
C ALA A 164 -4.25 -8.79 -8.22
N ASP A 165 -4.52 -9.10 -6.95
CA ASP A 165 -5.49 -8.37 -6.12
C ASP A 165 -5.04 -6.93 -5.81
N VAL A 166 -3.74 -6.72 -5.53
CA VAL A 166 -3.16 -5.37 -5.40
C VAL A 166 -3.23 -4.62 -6.73
N GLY A 167 -2.97 -5.30 -7.85
CA GLY A 167 -3.11 -4.76 -9.19
C GLY A 167 -4.55 -4.32 -9.52
N GLU A 168 -5.55 -5.11 -9.14
CA GLU A 168 -6.97 -4.74 -9.26
C GLU A 168 -7.31 -3.51 -8.40
N SER A 169 -6.85 -3.50 -7.15
CA SER A 169 -7.02 -2.36 -6.23
C SER A 169 -6.44 -1.08 -6.84
N LYS A 170 -5.26 -1.14 -7.47
CA LYS A 170 -4.64 0.00 -8.16
C LYS A 170 -5.44 0.47 -9.37
N LYS A 171 -6.01 -0.44 -10.16
CA LYS A 171 -6.88 -0.09 -11.30
C LYS A 171 -8.12 0.65 -10.82
N LEU A 172 -8.77 0.16 -9.77
CA LEU A 172 -9.91 0.82 -9.13
C LEU A 172 -9.51 2.19 -8.57
N TYR A 173 -8.38 2.27 -7.88
CA TYR A 173 -7.82 3.53 -7.40
C TYR A 173 -7.64 4.53 -8.55
N ALA A 174 -7.01 4.15 -9.65
CA ALA A 174 -6.80 5.04 -10.79
C ALA A 174 -8.11 5.50 -11.43
N ALA A 175 -9.12 4.62 -11.50
CA ALA A 175 -10.43 4.96 -12.04
C ALA A 175 -11.15 5.99 -11.14
N VAL A 176 -11.08 5.83 -9.83
CA VAL A 176 -11.74 6.72 -8.86
C VAL A 176 -10.96 8.02 -8.68
N ALA A 177 -9.62 8.00 -8.72
CA ALA A 177 -8.78 9.20 -8.72
C ALA A 177 -9.18 10.20 -9.82
N LYS A 178 -9.46 9.70 -11.04
CA LYS A 178 -9.93 10.52 -12.17
C LYS A 178 -11.27 11.20 -11.89
N LYS A 179 -12.21 10.48 -11.26
CA LYS A 179 -13.53 10.98 -10.87
C LYS A 179 -13.42 12.05 -9.77
N LEU A 180 -12.59 11.79 -8.78
CA LEU A 180 -12.37 12.66 -7.62
C LEU A 180 -11.45 13.87 -7.91
N LYS A 181 -10.83 13.92 -9.10
CA LYS A 181 -9.86 14.95 -9.52
C LYS A 181 -8.73 15.16 -8.51
N VAL A 182 -8.30 14.07 -7.85
CA VAL A 182 -7.22 14.13 -6.87
C VAL A 182 -5.91 14.41 -7.62
N PRO A 183 -5.16 15.47 -7.26
CA PRO A 183 -3.88 15.75 -7.90
C PRO A 183 -2.95 14.56 -7.69
N GLY A 184 -2.38 14.05 -8.78
CA GLY A 184 -1.41 12.96 -8.71
C GLY A 184 -0.25 13.37 -7.80
N LEU A 185 0.18 12.44 -6.94
CA LEU A 185 1.38 12.64 -6.11
C LEU A 185 2.53 13.01 -7.05
N LYS A 186 3.04 14.24 -6.91
CA LYS A 186 4.21 14.67 -7.70
C LYS A 186 5.36 13.77 -7.29
N VAL A 187 5.87 13.00 -8.24
CA VAL A 187 7.10 12.23 -8.04
C VAL A 187 8.19 13.23 -7.66
N PRO A 188 8.93 13.02 -6.55
CA PRO A 188 10.02 13.90 -6.20
C PRO A 188 10.99 13.98 -7.39
N PRO A 189 11.46 15.18 -7.76
CA PRO A 189 12.37 15.33 -8.89
C PRO A 189 13.60 14.45 -8.66
N LYS A 190 14.05 13.74 -9.71
CA LYS A 190 15.29 12.95 -9.65
C LYS A 190 16.41 13.82 -9.05
N PRO A 191 17.19 13.29 -8.08
CA PRO A 191 18.30 14.03 -7.51
C PRO A 191 19.22 14.48 -8.65
N ARG A 192 19.43 15.80 -8.75
CA ARG A 192 20.38 16.37 -9.70
C ARG A 192 21.77 16.21 -9.13
N GLY A 193 22.61 15.41 -9.77
CA GLY A 193 24.00 15.19 -9.38
C GLY A 193 24.53 13.88 -9.95
N LYS A 194 25.85 13.79 -10.16
CA LYS A 194 26.49 12.49 -10.38
C LYS A 194 26.41 11.70 -9.07
N ARG A 195 26.11 10.40 -9.17
CA ARG A 195 26.24 9.46 -8.06
C ARG A 195 27.69 9.56 -7.54
N PRO A 196 27.93 9.78 -6.24
CA PRO A 196 29.28 9.65 -5.70
C PRO A 196 29.77 8.24 -6.02
N GLU A 197 30.96 8.14 -6.62
CA GLU A 197 31.66 6.87 -6.81
C GLU A 197 32.12 6.30 -5.46
#